data_AF-A0A938D2R5-F1
#
_entry.id   AF-A0A938D2R5-F1
#
_cell.length_a   1.000
_cell.length_b   1.000
_cell.length_c   1.000
_cell.angle_alpha   90.00
_cell.angle_beta   90.00
_cell.angle_gamma   90.00
#
_symmetry.space_group_name_H-M   'P 1'
#
loop_
_entity.id
_entity.type
_entity.pdbx_description
1 polymer ?
#
loop_
_entity_poly.entity_id
_entity_poly.type
_entity_poly.pdbx_seq_one_letter_code
_entity_poly.pdbx_strand_id
1 'polypeptide(L)'
;MPMDVTSARLRRLDFVTRTACPGCGATGAHPLWSGRFSDVDVADHLAQFHYSADLSAELGDQPIDLVACTACGLAYHRLILS
;
A
#
# COMPACT_ATOMS: atom_id res chain seq x y z
N MET A 1 27.30 16.51 22.55
CA MET A 1 26.18 16.84 21.65
C MET A 1 25.16 15.73 21.78
N PRO A 2 24.05 15.92 22.51
CA PRO A 2 22.97 14.94 22.49
C PRO A 2 22.25 15.05 21.15
N MET A 3 22.16 13.95 20.41
CA MET A 3 21.26 13.86 19.28
C MET A 3 19.84 13.87 19.84
N ASP A 4 19.15 14.98 19.67
CA ASP A 4 17.70 15.05 19.80
C ASP A 4 17.10 13.95 18.94
N VAL A 5 16.57 12.90 19.57
CA VAL A 5 15.67 11.92 18.97
C VAL A 5 14.36 12.66 18.71
N THR A 6 14.44 13.57 17.74
CA THR A 6 13.35 14.38 17.26
C THR A 6 12.35 13.40 16.69
N SER A 7 11.34 13.08 17.48
CA SER A 7 9.96 13.10 17.01
C SER A 7 9.84 12.64 15.56
N ALA A 8 10.15 11.37 15.30
CA ALA A 8 9.69 10.72 14.08
C ALA A 8 8.17 10.66 14.26
N ARG A 9 7.49 11.76 13.91
CA ARG A 9 6.07 11.75 13.58
C ARG A 9 5.90 10.50 12.74
N LEU A 10 5.27 9.48 13.30
CA LEU A 10 4.68 8.38 12.56
C LEU A 10 3.76 9.06 11.55
N ARG A 11 4.30 9.43 10.39
CA ARG A 11 3.52 9.91 9.27
C ARG A 11 2.81 8.66 8.80
N ARG A 12 1.61 8.44 9.34
CA ARG A 12 0.70 7.49 8.72
C ARG A 12 0.51 7.98 7.30
N LEU A 13 0.84 7.10 6.37
CA LEU A 13 0.61 7.33 4.97
C LEU A 13 -0.90 7.37 4.75
N ASP A 14 -1.37 8.44 4.11
CA ASP A 14 -2.78 8.57 3.74
C ASP A 14 -3.02 7.79 2.45
N PHE A 15 -4.01 6.90 2.48
CA PHE A 15 -4.40 6.11 1.34
C PHE A 15 -5.74 6.59 0.78
N VAL A 16 -5.84 6.60 -0.55
CA VAL A 16 -7.09 6.85 -1.27
C VAL A 16 -7.44 5.64 -2.13
N THR A 17 -8.75 5.35 -2.19
CA THR A 17 -9.31 4.30 -3.03
C THR A 17 -9.52 4.83 -4.44
N ARG A 18 -8.88 4.19 -5.43
CA ARG A 18 -9.18 4.42 -6.84
C ARG A 18 -10.57 3.91 -7.18
N THR A 19 -11.39 4.81 -7.72
CA THR A 19 -12.73 4.49 -8.23
C THR A 19 -12.75 4.16 -9.72
N ALA A 20 -11.63 4.39 -10.42
CA ALA A 20 -11.48 4.17 -11.85
C ALA A 20 -10.16 3.48 -12.20
N CYS A 21 -10.19 2.67 -13.27
CA CYS A 21 -9.01 2.02 -13.82
C CYS A 21 -8.01 3.07 -14.33
N PRO A 22 -6.72 2.99 -13.91
CA PRO A 22 -5.72 3.95 -14.37
C PRO A 22 -5.37 3.81 -15.86
N GLY A 23 -5.68 2.66 -16.48
CA GLY A 23 -5.40 2.42 -17.90
C GLY A 23 -6.50 2.90 -18.84
N CYS A 24 -7.78 2.67 -18.52
CA CYS A 24 -8.90 2.95 -19.42
C CYS A 24 -10.03 3.82 -18.83
N GLY A 25 -9.95 4.21 -17.55
CA GLY A 25 -10.97 5.02 -16.89
C GLY A 25 -12.26 4.29 -16.50
N ALA A 26 -12.43 3.01 -16.85
CA ALA A 26 -13.60 2.23 -16.45
C ALA A 26 -13.65 2.03 -14.92
N THR A 27 -14.85 2.03 -14.34
CA THR A 27 -15.05 1.91 -12.88
C THR A 27 -15.19 0.47 -12.39
N GLY A 28 -15.42 -0.48 -13.30
CA GLY A 28 -15.56 -1.90 -12.96
C GLY A 28 -14.22 -2.59 -12.71
N ALA A 29 -14.10 -3.27 -11.56
CA ALA A 29 -12.96 -4.13 -11.25
C ALA A 29 -13.38 -5.31 -10.37
N HIS A 30 -12.74 -6.47 -10.54
CA HIS A 30 -12.92 -7.65 -9.71
C HIS A 30 -11.66 -7.92 -8.86
N PRO A 31 -11.81 -8.45 -7.64
CA PRO A 31 -10.69 -8.72 -6.76
C PRO A 31 -9.83 -9.86 -7.33
N LEU A 32 -8.51 -9.71 -7.20
CA LEU A 32 -7.54 -10.77 -7.46
C LEU A 32 -6.93 -11.28 -6.15
N TRP A 33 -6.59 -10.36 -5.25
CA TRP A 33 -6.04 -10.68 -3.94
C TRP A 33 -6.26 -9.51 -2.98
N SER A 34 -6.53 -9.82 -1.72
CA SER A 34 -6.66 -8.84 -0.65
C SER A 34 -5.93 -9.34 0.59
N GLY A 35 -5.24 -8.43 1.27
CA GLY A 35 -4.46 -8.69 2.47
C GLY A 35 -4.14 -7.40 3.20
N ARG A 36 -3.19 -7.42 4.13
CA ARG A 36 -2.79 -6.26 4.93
C ARG A 36 -1.27 -6.21 5.06
N PHE A 37 -0.72 -5.02 5.23
CA PHE A 37 0.73 -4.86 5.43
C PHE A 37 1.25 -5.46 6.74
N SER A 38 0.35 -5.70 7.69
CA SER A 38 0.63 -6.36 8.97
C SER A 38 0.56 -7.89 8.91
N ASP A 39 0.10 -8.48 7.79
CA ASP A 39 0.09 -9.93 7.63
C ASP A 39 1.54 -10.44 7.68
N VAL A 40 1.80 -11.49 8.45
CA VAL A 40 3.17 -11.94 8.77
C VAL A 40 3.99 -12.21 7.50
N ASP A 41 3.39 -12.89 6.53
CA ASP A 41 4.04 -13.21 5.25
C ASP A 41 4.42 -11.95 4.46
N VAL A 42 3.59 -10.90 4.53
CA VAL A 42 3.80 -9.62 3.85
C VAL A 42 4.86 -8.80 4.57
N ALA A 43 4.78 -8.72 5.90
CA ALA A 43 5.75 -8.02 6.73
C ALA A 43 7.15 -8.65 6.59
N ASP A 44 7.24 -9.98 6.64
CA ASP A 44 8.48 -10.73 6.45
C ASP A 44 9.04 -10.55 5.04
N HIS A 45 8.18 -10.45 4.02
CA HIS A 45 8.61 -10.15 2.66
C HIS A 45 9.17 -8.73 2.56
N LEU A 46 8.49 -7.72 3.13
CA LEU A 46 8.97 -6.33 3.12
C LEU A 46 10.31 -6.17 3.86
N ALA A 47 10.50 -6.89 4.97
CA ALA A 47 11.73 -6.88 5.74
C ALA A 47 12.95 -7.42 4.98
N GLN A 48 12.75 -8.20 3.90
CA GLN A 48 13.84 -8.69 3.06
C GLN A 48 14.44 -7.60 2.16
N PHE A 49 13.77 -6.46 2.00
CA PHE A 49 14.24 -5.35 1.17
C PHE A 49 14.87 -4.26 2.04
N HIS A 50 16.03 -3.75 1.61
CA HIS A 50 16.72 -2.66 2.27
C HIS A 50 16.15 -1.30 1.87
N TYR A 51 14.91 -1.02 2.29
CA TYR A 51 14.36 0.32 2.20
C TYR A 51 15.04 1.25 3.22
N SER A 52 15.31 2.49 2.83
CA SER A 52 15.93 3.49 3.71
C SER A 52 15.02 3.98 4.84
N ALA A 53 13.76 3.55 4.85
CA ALA A 53 12.73 3.93 5.82
C ALA A 53 12.14 2.67 6.49
N ASP A 54 11.68 2.81 7.73
CA ASP A 54 10.95 1.76 8.45
C ASP A 54 9.51 1.69 7.91
N LEU A 55 9.35 1.02 6.77
CA LEU A 55 8.07 0.88 6.08
C LEU A 55 7.02 0.18 6.94
N SER A 56 7.44 -0.74 7.81
CA SER A 56 6.53 -1.44 8.71
C SER A 56 5.86 -0.47 9.69
N ALA A 57 6.63 0.48 10.23
CA ALA A 57 6.09 1.53 11.09
C ALA A 57 5.18 2.54 10.34
N GLU A 58 5.48 2.83 9.08
CA GLU A 58 4.73 3.80 8.25
C GLU A 58 3.44 3.23 7.65
N LEU A 59 3.50 2.01 7.12
CA LEU A 59 2.38 1.29 6.51
C LEU A 59 1.44 0.70 7.56
N GLY A 60 1.98 0.23 8.69
CA GLY A 60 1.23 -0.36 9.78
C GLY A 60 0.23 -1.43 9.30
N ASP A 61 -1.04 -1.22 9.62
CA ASP A 61 -2.13 -2.19 9.40
C ASP A 61 -2.98 -1.85 8.16
N GLN A 62 -2.44 -1.08 7.21
CA GLN A 62 -3.23 -0.64 6.06
C GLN A 62 -3.57 -1.81 5.12
N PRO A 63 -4.75 -1.78 4.47
CA PRO A 63 -5.17 -2.83 3.56
C PRO A 63 -4.40 -2.77 2.24
N ILE A 64 -4.26 -3.94 1.63
CA ILE A 64 -3.77 -4.13 0.27
C ILE A 64 -4.89 -4.78 -0.52
N ASP A 65 -5.28 -4.17 -1.63
CA ASP A 65 -6.30 -4.71 -2.51
C ASP A 65 -5.80 -4.66 -3.96
N LEU A 66 -5.51 -5.84 -4.52
CA LEU A 66 -5.11 -6.02 -5.90
C LEU A 66 -6.32 -6.46 -6.70
N VAL A 67 -6.64 -5.71 -7.75
CA VAL A 67 -7.85 -5.88 -8.55
C VAL A 67 -7.52 -5.87 -10.03
N ALA A 68 -8.37 -6.49 -10.86
CA ALA A 68 -8.29 -6.39 -12.31
C ALA A 68 -9.48 -5.63 -12.88
N CYS A 69 -9.22 -4.72 -13.81
CA CYS A 69 -10.27 -4.01 -14.53
C CYS A 69 -11.10 -4.98 -15.36
N THR A 70 -12.43 -4.90 -15.26
CA THR A 70 -13.33 -5.76 -16.04
C THR A 70 -13.35 -5.41 -17.54
N ALA A 71 -12.94 -4.19 -17.90
CA ALA A 71 -12.96 -3.73 -19.29
C ALA A 71 -11.66 -4.02 -20.06
N CYS A 72 -10.50 -3.69 -19.47
CA CYS A 72 -9.20 -3.84 -20.15
C CYS A 72 -8.29 -4.92 -19.55
N GLY A 73 -8.69 -5.58 -18.46
CA GLY A 73 -7.90 -6.63 -17.82
C GLY A 73 -6.69 -6.14 -17.02
N LEU A 74 -6.41 -4.84 -16.98
CA LEU A 74 -5.27 -4.30 -16.24
C LEU A 74 -5.39 -4.62 -14.74
N ALA A 75 -4.36 -5.25 -14.18
CA ALA A 75 -4.21 -5.46 -12.75
C ALA A 75 -3.58 -4.22 -12.09
N TYR A 76 -4.13 -3.78 -10.95
CA TYR A 76 -3.64 -2.62 -10.21
C TYR A 76 -4.04 -2.67 -8.74
N HIS A 77 -3.27 -1.97 -7.89
CA HIS A 77 -3.66 -1.73 -6.51
C HIS A 77 -4.78 -0.69 -6.45
N ARG A 78 -5.88 -1.05 -5.79
CA ARG A 78 -7.04 -0.19 -5.61
C ARG A 78 -6.76 0.93 -4.59
N LEU A 79 -5.99 0.65 -3.56
CA LEU A 79 -5.52 1.65 -2.59
C LEU A 79 -4.14 2.18 -3.00
N ILE A 80 -3.99 3.50 -3.00
CA ILE A 80 -2.73 4.19 -3.31
C ILE A 80 -2.45 5.29 -2.31
N LEU A 81 -1.19 5.73 -2.24
CA LEU A 81 -0.81 6.94 -1.52
C LEU A 81 -1.49 8.18 -2.12
N SER A 82 -1.97 9.07 -1.25
CA SER A 82 -2.52 10.38 -1.62
C SER A 82 -1.46 11.39 -2.04
#